data_AF-A0A2N1UWY2-F1
#
_entry.id   AF-A0A2N1UWY2-F1
#
_cell.length_a   1.000
_cell.length_b   1.000
_cell.length_c   1.000
_cell.angle_alpha   90.00
_cell.angle_beta   90.00
_cell.angle_gamma   90.00
#
_symmetry.space_group_name_H-M   'P 1'
#
loop_
_entity.id
_entity.type
_entity.pdbx_description
1 polymer ?
#
loop_
_entity_poly.entity_id
_entity_poly.type
_entity_poly.pdbx_seq_one_letter_code
_entity_poly.pdbx_strand_id
1 'polypeptide(L)'
;MTTRSLDMAIVDGQQIANHSTGQLPKMTSTNEKILKRFLRHRLALVGLFILVLLYGSALFADMISPYGMDSVEISHSHFPPSQIQMTHEGSFKGPHINHVRKKLVIGD
;
A
#
# COMPACT_ATOMS: atom_id res chain seq x y z
N MET A 1 7.01 77.65 -13.47
CA MET A 1 6.60 76.40 -14.15
C MET A 1 6.96 75.24 -13.23
N THR A 2 5.96 74.54 -12.73
CA THR A 2 6.07 73.64 -11.57
C THR A 2 6.27 72.20 -12.05
N THR A 3 7.43 71.59 -11.78
CA THR A 3 7.76 70.21 -12.19
C THR A 3 6.99 69.16 -11.38
N ARG A 4 6.58 69.50 -10.16
CA ARG A 4 5.87 68.62 -9.23
C ARG A 4 4.49 68.16 -9.73
N SER A 5 3.79 68.98 -10.53
CA SER A 5 2.48 68.60 -11.08
C SER A 5 2.59 67.59 -12.23
N LEU A 6 3.69 67.64 -12.99
CA LEU A 6 3.97 66.65 -14.04
C LEU A 6 4.38 65.30 -13.43
N ASP A 7 5.15 65.34 -12.36
CA ASP A 7 5.57 64.14 -11.62
C ASP A 7 4.36 63.40 -11.00
N MET A 8 3.41 64.13 -10.40
CA MET A 8 2.17 63.56 -9.87
C MET A 8 1.30 62.91 -10.97
N ALA A 9 1.15 63.55 -12.13
CA ALA A 9 0.35 63.00 -13.23
C ALA A 9 0.95 61.70 -13.80
N ILE A 10 2.28 61.59 -13.82
CA ILE A 10 2.99 60.37 -14.23
C ILE A 10 2.85 59.27 -13.17
N VAL A 11 3.02 59.61 -11.88
CA VAL A 11 2.84 58.67 -10.76
C VAL A 11 1.41 58.12 -10.72
N ASP A 12 0.40 58.96 -10.91
CA ASP A 12 -1.00 58.52 -10.98
C ASP A 12 -1.25 57.62 -12.20
N GLY A 13 -0.72 57.96 -13.37
CA GLY A 13 -0.81 57.12 -14.58
C GLY A 13 -0.12 55.76 -14.43
N GLN A 14 1.05 55.73 -13.78
CA GLN A 14 1.76 54.48 -13.45
C GLN A 14 1.03 53.69 -12.36
N GLN A 15 0.41 54.34 -11.38
CA GLN A 15 -0.42 53.68 -10.37
C GLN A 15 -1.62 52.99 -11.01
N ILE A 16 -2.36 53.68 -11.88
CA ILE A 16 -3.54 53.12 -12.56
C ILE A 16 -3.12 51.90 -13.41
N ALA A 17 -1.96 51.94 -14.07
CA ALA A 17 -1.41 50.80 -14.81
C ALA A 17 -0.99 49.63 -13.88
N ASN A 18 -0.35 49.92 -12.75
CA ASN A 18 0.10 48.92 -11.78
C ASN A 18 -1.07 48.24 -11.05
N HIS A 19 -2.11 49.00 -10.71
CA HIS A 19 -3.34 48.47 -10.10
C HIS A 19 -4.14 47.58 -11.06
N SER A 20 -4.03 47.83 -12.37
CA SER A 20 -4.69 47.03 -13.42
C SER A 20 -3.89 45.77 -13.80
N THR A 21 -2.57 45.81 -13.68
CA THR A 21 -1.66 44.72 -14.08
C THR A 21 -1.47 43.69 -12.95
N GLY A 22 -1.83 44.03 -11.71
CA GLY A 22 -1.45 43.26 -10.52
C GLY A 22 -2.20 41.94 -10.28
N GLN A 23 -3.38 41.72 -10.85
CA GLN A 23 -4.18 40.54 -10.51
C GLN A 23 -5.05 40.07 -11.68
N LEU A 24 -4.45 39.28 -12.58
CA LEU A 24 -5.28 38.38 -13.39
C LEU A 24 -5.93 37.38 -12.41
N PRO A 25 -7.27 37.18 -12.45
CA PRO A 25 -7.93 36.20 -11.61
C PRO A 25 -7.27 34.87 -11.86
N LYS A 26 -6.59 34.33 -10.83
CA LYS A 26 -5.94 33.02 -10.91
C LYS A 26 -7.02 32.02 -11.27
N MET A 27 -7.09 31.63 -12.55
CA MET A 27 -7.94 30.56 -13.06
C MET A 27 -7.38 29.27 -12.48
N THR A 28 -7.72 29.06 -11.22
CA THR A 28 -7.26 27.94 -10.42
C THR A 28 -7.85 26.69 -11.04
N SER A 29 -6.97 25.88 -11.64
CA SER A 29 -7.31 24.63 -12.31
C SER A 29 -8.17 23.77 -11.39
N THR A 30 -9.33 23.33 -11.90
CA THR A 30 -10.31 22.54 -11.14
C THR A 30 -9.69 21.29 -10.52
N ASN A 31 -8.71 20.70 -11.20
CA ASN A 31 -8.00 19.50 -10.75
C ASN A 31 -7.21 19.73 -9.45
N GLU A 32 -6.59 20.91 -9.30
CA GLU A 32 -5.85 21.25 -8.07
C GLU A 32 -6.79 21.32 -6.85
N LYS A 33 -8.03 21.76 -7.05
CA LYS A 33 -9.04 21.84 -5.99
C LYS A 33 -9.57 20.46 -5.62
N ILE A 34 -9.80 19.59 -6.61
CA ILE A 34 -10.29 18.23 -6.41
C ILE A 34 -9.28 17.41 -5.61
N LEU A 35 -8.01 17.45 -5.98
CA LEU A 35 -6.95 16.68 -5.32
C LEU A 35 -6.79 17.08 -3.85
N LYS A 36 -6.79 18.38 -3.56
CA LYS A 36 -6.75 18.89 -2.18
C LYS A 36 -7.98 18.48 -1.36
N ARG A 37 -9.15 18.42 -1.98
CA ARG A 37 -10.40 18.00 -1.31
C ARG A 37 -10.45 16.48 -1.08
N PHE A 38 -9.92 15.71 -2.03
CA PHE A 38 -9.77 14.24 -1.93
C PHE A 38 -8.81 13.87 -0.78
N LEU A 39 -7.64 14.50 -0.70
CA LEU A 39 -6.67 14.26 0.38
C LEU A 39 -7.16 14.73 1.76
N ARG A 40 -8.14 15.64 1.84
CA ARG A 40 -8.69 16.11 3.12
C ARG A 40 -9.71 15.15 3.73
N HIS A 41 -10.30 14.25 2.94
CA HIS A 41 -11.32 13.33 3.42
C HIS A 41 -10.68 12.11 4.09
N ARG A 42 -10.85 11.97 5.42
CA ARG A 42 -10.27 10.84 6.17
C ARG A 42 -10.70 9.48 5.62
N LEU A 43 -11.95 9.37 5.15
CA LEU A 43 -12.47 8.13 4.56
C LEU A 43 -11.75 7.74 3.26
N ALA A 44 -11.43 8.72 2.40
CA ALA A 44 -10.69 8.49 1.16
C ALA A 44 -9.23 8.09 1.46
N LEU A 45 -8.60 8.70 2.46
CA LEU A 45 -7.26 8.34 2.90
C LEU A 45 -7.20 6.93 3.50
N VAL A 46 -8.19 6.52 4.29
CA VAL A 46 -8.25 5.17 4.85
C VAL A 46 -8.36 4.12 3.75
N GLY A 47 -9.24 4.33 2.76
CA GLY A 47 -9.36 3.45 1.61
C GLY A 47 -8.08 3.37 0.78
N LEU A 48 -7.46 4.53 0.50
CA LEU A 48 -6.18 4.59 -0.20
C LEU A 48 -5.08 3.85 0.59
N PHE A 49 -5.02 4.02 1.91
CA PHE A 49 -4.04 3.37 2.77
C PHE A 49 -4.19 1.85 2.74
N ILE A 50 -5.41 1.33 2.88
CA ILE A 50 -5.69 -0.11 2.80
C ILE A 50 -5.28 -0.66 1.43
N LEU A 51 -5.61 0.05 0.35
CA LEU A 51 -5.26 -0.36 -1.01
C LEU A 51 -3.74 -0.43 -1.20
N VAL A 52 -3.02 0.60 -0.77
CA VAL A 52 -1.54 0.63 -0.83
C VAL A 52 -0.93 -0.48 0.01
N LEU A 53 -1.47 -0.73 1.20
CA LEU A 53 -0.97 -1.78 2.09
C LEU A 53 -1.17 -3.16 1.48
N LEU A 54 -2.36 -3.45 0.93
CA LEU A 54 -2.67 -4.72 0.29
C LEU A 54 -1.82 -4.95 -0.97
N TYR A 55 -1.67 -3.93 -1.80
CA TYR A 55 -0.86 -4.04 -3.02
C TYR A 55 0.63 -4.12 -2.69
N GLY A 56 1.07 -3.43 -1.63
CA GLY A 56 2.41 -3.54 -1.08
C GLY A 56 2.68 -4.95 -0.55
N SER A 57 1.76 -5.54 0.22
CA SER A 57 1.93 -6.92 0.71
C SER A 57 1.91 -7.94 -0.42
N ALA A 58 1.17 -7.69 -1.51
CA ALA A 58 1.20 -8.52 -2.70
C ALA A 58 2.56 -8.47 -3.43
N LEU A 59 3.18 -7.29 -3.51
CA LEU A 59 4.54 -7.14 -4.06
C LEU A 59 5.60 -7.88 -3.25
N PHE A 60 5.46 -7.88 -1.93
CA PHE A 60 6.34 -8.62 -1.01
C PHE A 60 5.77 -9.99 -0.63
N ALA A 61 4.83 -10.53 -1.40
CA ALA A 61 4.15 -11.79 -1.07
C ALA A 61 5.13 -12.96 -0.99
N ASP A 62 6.18 -12.95 -1.81
CA ASP A 62 7.22 -13.99 -1.81
C ASP A 62 8.03 -14.01 -0.50
N MET A 63 8.18 -12.85 0.16
CA MET A 63 8.86 -12.74 1.47
C MET A 63 7.92 -13.03 2.64
N ILE A 64 6.66 -12.61 2.53
CA ILE A 64 5.63 -12.77 3.58
C ILE A 64 5.06 -14.18 3.60
N SER A 65 5.00 -14.83 2.44
CA SER A 65 4.44 -16.17 2.26
C SER A 65 5.47 -17.07 1.56
N PRO A 66 6.49 -17.57 2.27
CA PRO A 66 7.40 -18.59 1.73
C PRO A 66 6.69 -19.92 1.39
N TYR A 67 5.39 -19.99 1.71
CA TYR A 67 4.46 -21.05 1.37
C TYR A 67 3.31 -20.44 0.55
N GLY A 68 3.38 -20.51 -0.77
CA GLY A 68 2.27 -20.07 -1.66
C GLY A 68 1.08 -21.03 -1.58
N MET A 69 -0.08 -20.66 -2.14
CA MET A 69 -1.27 -21.54 -2.18
C MET A 69 -0.95 -22.94 -2.76
N ASP A 70 0.07 -23.04 -3.61
CA ASP A 70 0.56 -24.29 -4.21
C ASP A 70 1.29 -25.22 -3.22
N SER A 71 1.71 -24.72 -2.06
CA SER A 71 2.33 -25.51 -0.99
C SER A 71 1.31 -26.09 -0.01
N VAL A 72 0.03 -25.71 -0.15
CA VAL A 72 -1.08 -26.36 0.55
C VAL A 72 -1.42 -27.65 -0.20
N GLU A 73 -0.63 -28.70 0.04
CA GLU A 73 -1.08 -30.05 -0.30
C GLU A 73 -2.31 -30.37 0.56
N ILE A 74 -3.52 -30.26 0.00
CA ILE A 74 -4.77 -30.71 0.63
C ILE A 74 -4.66 -32.19 1.07
N SER A 75 -3.82 -32.96 0.37
CA SER A 75 -3.45 -34.34 0.70
C SER A 75 -2.73 -34.48 2.06
N HIS A 76 -2.11 -33.42 2.59
CA HIS A 76 -1.39 -33.43 3.87
C HIS A 76 -2.27 -33.10 5.09
N SER A 77 -3.50 -32.61 4.91
CA SER A 77 -4.39 -32.25 6.02
C SER A 77 -4.89 -33.45 6.83
N HIS A 78 -4.83 -34.66 6.26
CA HIS A 78 -5.27 -35.90 6.90
C HIS A 78 -4.10 -36.76 7.40
N PHE A 79 -2.91 -36.18 7.61
CA PHE A 79 -1.88 -36.93 8.31
C PHE A 79 -2.29 -37.12 9.77
N PRO A 80 -2.34 -38.36 10.28
CA PRO A 80 -2.52 -38.57 11.70
C PRO A 80 -1.37 -37.88 12.45
N PRO A 81 -1.62 -37.31 13.64
CA PRO A 81 -0.58 -36.65 14.42
C PRO A 81 0.61 -37.59 14.57
N SER A 82 1.78 -37.16 14.10
CA SER A 82 2.99 -37.96 14.13
C SER A 82 3.35 -38.27 15.58
N GLN A 83 3.02 -39.48 16.04
CA GLN A 83 3.24 -39.90 17.42
C GLN A 83 4.74 -39.98 17.71
N ILE A 84 5.17 -39.23 18.72
CA ILE A 84 6.54 -39.24 19.22
C ILE A 84 6.69 -40.50 20.06
N GLN A 85 7.36 -41.51 19.52
CA GLN A 85 7.62 -42.76 20.22
C GLN A 85 9.07 -42.72 20.74
N MET A 86 9.25 -42.98 22.03
CA MET A 86 10.56 -42.91 22.70
C MET A 86 11.30 -44.25 22.72
N THR A 87 10.63 -45.31 22.26
CA THR A 87 11.11 -46.70 22.30
C THR A 87 10.87 -47.35 20.95
N HIS A 88 11.93 -47.87 20.35
CA HIS A 88 11.88 -48.60 19.09
C HIS A 88 12.50 -49.99 19.32
N GLU A 89 11.71 -51.05 19.05
CA GLU A 89 12.17 -52.45 19.10
C GLU A 89 12.88 -52.87 20.41
N GLY A 90 12.36 -52.43 21.56
CA GLY A 90 12.89 -52.83 22.87
C GLY A 90 14.18 -52.12 23.30
N SER A 91 14.68 -51.15 22.53
CA SER A 91 15.82 -50.31 22.90
C SER A 91 15.43 -48.83 22.95
N PHE A 92 15.79 -48.15 24.05
CA PHE A 92 15.51 -46.73 24.24
C PHE A 92 16.48 -45.89 23.40
N LYS A 93 15.98 -45.27 22.32
CA LYS A 93 16.79 -44.44 21.41
C LYS A 93 16.42 -42.94 21.43
N GLY A 94 15.60 -42.51 22.37
CA GLY A 94 15.13 -41.12 22.48
C GLY A 94 13.89 -40.84 21.61
N PRO A 95 13.37 -39.59 21.63
CA PRO A 95 12.15 -39.23 20.90
C PRO A 95 12.38 -39.32 19.39
N HIS A 96 11.80 -40.33 18.74
CA HIS A 96 11.87 -40.54 17.29
C HIS A 96 10.49 -40.41 16.65
N ILE A 97 10.47 -39.99 15.38
CA ILE A 97 9.25 -39.77 14.59
C ILE A 97 9.21 -40.82 13.48
N ASN A 98 8.18 -41.68 13.49
CA ASN A 98 8.00 -42.66 12.43
C ASN A 98 7.31 -42.03 11.21
N HIS A 99 7.92 -42.21 10.03
CA HIS A 99 7.38 -41.73 8.76
C HIS A 99 6.16 -42.58 8.38
N VAL A 100 4.98 -41.97 8.34
CA VAL A 100 3.76 -42.60 7.86
C VAL A 100 3.79 -42.67 6.33
N ARG A 101 3.89 -43.89 5.79
CA ARG A 101 3.82 -44.19 4.36
C ARG A 101 2.35 -44.30 3.94
N LYS A 102 1.88 -43.41 3.05
CA LYS A 102 0.58 -43.57 2.40
C LYS A 102 0.63 -44.81 1.49
N LYS A 103 -0.15 -45.85 1.84
CA LYS A 103 -0.38 -46.99 0.94
C LYS A 103 -1.54 -46.60 0.02
N LEU A 104 -1.21 -46.17 -1.20
CA LEU A 104 -2.19 -45.98 -2.26
C LEU A 104 -2.75 -47.35 -2.65
N VAL A 105 -3.95 -47.66 -2.18
CA VAL A 105 -4.76 -48.76 -2.71
C VAL A 105 -5.43 -48.22 -3.96
N ILE A 106 -4.80 -48.45 -5.11
CA ILE A 106 -5.45 -48.34 -6.41
C ILE A 106 -6.36 -49.57 -6.51
N GLY A 107 -7.67 -49.33 -6.56
CA GLY A 107 -8.65 -50.38 -6.85
C GLY A 107 -8.46 -50.90 -8.27
N ASP A 108 -8.71 -52.20 -8.43
CA ASP A 108 -8.52 -52.97 -9.66
C ASP A 108 -9.27 -52.40 -10.88
#